data_AF-A0A1J3H8P4-F1
#
_entry.id   AF-A0A1J3H8P4-F1
#
_cell.length_a   1.000
_cell.length_b   1.000
_cell.length_c   1.000
_cell.angle_alpha   90.00
_cell.angle_beta   90.00
_cell.angle_gamma   90.00
#
_symmetry.space_group_name_H-M   'P 1'
#
loop_
_entity.id
_entity.type
_entity.pdbx_description
1 polymer ?
#
loop_
_entity_poly.entity_id
_entity_poly.type
_entity_poly.pdbx_seq_one_letter_code
_entity_poly.pdbx_strand_id
1 'polypeptide(L)'
;MQQDAEECWTQMLFTLSQSLKAPWPSEDPDAVKALFGLNLRSRLHCQESSEESSETESVYSLKCHISHEVNHFHEGLKHGLQGELEKTSPALGRTAVYIKESLIDSLPRGKPELNTTSNPFSL
;
A
#
# COMPACT_ATOMS: atom_id res chain seq x y z
N MET A 1 -0.95 -30.55 8.10
CA MET A 1 -0.42 -29.58 7.13
C MET A 1 -0.53 -28.20 7.75
N GLN A 2 0.51 -27.38 7.65
CA GLN A 2 0.44 -25.94 7.98
C GLN A 2 0.20 -25.16 6.68
N GLN A 3 -0.43 -24.00 6.75
CA GLN A 3 -0.72 -23.13 5.60
C GLN A 3 -0.07 -21.77 5.80
N ASP A 4 0.18 -21.06 4.71
CA ASP A 4 0.74 -19.71 4.75
C ASP A 4 -0.33 -18.69 5.18
N ALA A 5 -0.01 -17.91 6.21
CA ALA A 5 -0.92 -16.89 6.73
C ALA A 5 -1.07 -15.69 5.77
N GLU A 6 -0.06 -15.41 4.95
CA GLU A 6 -0.07 -14.33 3.97
C GLU A 6 -1.01 -14.64 2.80
N GLU A 7 -1.00 -15.90 2.34
CA GLU A 7 -1.96 -16.39 1.36
C GLU A 7 -3.39 -16.37 1.93
N CYS A 8 -3.56 -16.81 3.18
CA CYS A 8 -4.85 -16.77 3.87
C CYS A 8 -5.39 -15.33 3.99
N TRP A 9 -4.56 -14.36 4.37
CA TRP A 9 -4.93 -12.95 4.46
C TRP A 9 -5.37 -12.39 3.11
N THR A 10 -4.60 -12.66 2.05
CA THR A 10 -4.90 -12.20 0.69
C THR A 10 -6.24 -12.75 0.21
N GLN A 11 -6.49 -14.04 0.44
CA GLN A 11 -7.75 -14.67 0.07
C GLN A 11 -8.94 -14.12 0.86
N MET A 12 -8.74 -13.86 2.16
CA MET A 12 -9.78 -13.27 3.01
C MET A 12 -10.16 -11.87 2.54
N LEU A 13 -9.18 -11.00 2.27
CA LEU A 13 -9.43 -9.66 1.72
C LEU A 13 -10.14 -9.72 0.37
N PHE A 14 -9.74 -10.65 -0.50
CA PHE A 14 -10.40 -10.86 -1.78
C PHE A 14 -11.87 -11.23 -1.60
N THR A 15 -12.20 -12.21 -0.75
CA THR A 15 -13.58 -12.60 -0.47
C THR A 15 -14.38 -11.44 0.12
N LEU A 16 -13.83 -10.73 1.10
CA LEU A 16 -14.48 -9.55 1.70
C LEU A 16 -14.74 -8.45 0.65
N SER A 17 -13.78 -8.19 -0.25
CA SER A 17 -13.90 -7.17 -1.28
C SER A 17 -15.04 -7.45 -2.25
N GLN A 18 -15.41 -8.73 -2.43
CA GLN A 18 -16.54 -9.13 -3.27
C GLN A 18 -17.86 -9.11 -2.50
N SER A 19 -17.86 -9.59 -1.26
CA SER A 19 -19.08 -9.69 -0.45
C SER A 19 -19.59 -8.34 0.04
N LEU A 20 -18.68 -7.37 0.25
CA LEU A 20 -19.01 -6.05 0.80
C LEU A 20 -19.24 -4.97 -0.27
N LYS A 21 -19.28 -5.33 -1.56
CA LYS A 21 -19.61 -4.37 -2.63
C LYS A 21 -21.03 -3.86 -2.43
N ALA A 22 -21.18 -2.55 -2.30
CA ALA A 22 -22.49 -1.94 -2.10
C ALA A 22 -23.39 -2.23 -3.33
N PRO A 23 -24.65 -2.67 -3.12
CA PRO A 23 -25.58 -2.95 -4.22
C PRO A 23 -26.07 -1.69 -4.97
N TRP A 24 -25.71 -0.49 -4.49
CA TRP A 24 -26.11 0.81 -5.02
C TRP A 24 -24.90 1.76 -5.06
N PRO A 25 -24.91 2.84 -5.86
CA PRO A 25 -23.87 3.86 -5.81
C PRO A 25 -23.83 4.49 -4.41
N SER A 26 -22.88 4.00 -3.62
CA SER A 26 -22.51 4.44 -2.28
C SER A 26 -21.33 5.39 -2.41
N GLU A 27 -21.22 6.38 -1.51
CA GLU A 27 -20.06 7.28 -1.46
C GLU A 27 -18.75 6.54 -1.14
N ASP A 28 -18.83 5.33 -0.57
CA ASP A 28 -17.70 4.44 -0.37
C ASP A 28 -17.94 3.11 -1.12
N PRO A 29 -17.53 3.02 -2.41
CA PRO A 29 -17.84 1.87 -3.25
C PRO A 29 -17.03 0.62 -2.88
N ASP A 30 -15.95 0.76 -2.11
CA ASP A 30 -15.07 -0.34 -1.72
C ASP A 30 -14.67 -0.22 -0.23
N ALA A 31 -15.53 -0.76 0.63
CA ALA A 31 -15.33 -0.78 2.07
C ALA A 31 -14.00 -1.44 2.49
N VAL A 32 -13.51 -2.43 1.74
CA VAL A 32 -12.24 -3.10 2.03
C VAL A 32 -11.08 -2.16 1.71
N LYS A 33 -11.13 -1.47 0.57
CA LYS A 33 -10.15 -0.43 0.24
C LYS A 33 -10.16 0.71 1.27
N ALA A 34 -11.33 1.14 1.73
CA ALA A 34 -11.44 2.20 2.72
C ALA A 34 -10.84 1.83 4.08
N LEU A 35 -11.06 0.60 4.54
CA LEU A 35 -10.65 0.12 5.87
C LEU A 35 -9.23 -0.43 5.93
N PHE A 36 -8.75 -1.05 4.85
CA PHE A 36 -7.47 -1.76 4.82
C PHE A 36 -6.52 -1.29 3.71
N GLY A 37 -7.01 -0.52 2.75
CA GLY A 37 -6.20 -0.03 1.63
C GLY A 37 -5.33 1.14 2.03
N LEU A 38 -4.04 1.05 1.68
CA LEU A 38 -3.06 2.13 1.76
C LEU A 38 -2.73 2.57 0.33
N ASN A 39 -2.54 3.86 0.08
CA ASN A 39 -2.00 4.31 -1.20
C ASN A 39 -0.52 4.63 -1.04
N LEU A 40 0.29 4.12 -1.98
CA LEU A 40 1.69 4.45 -2.11
C LEU A 40 1.88 5.30 -3.37
N ARG A 41 2.70 6.34 -3.26
CA ARG A 41 3.21 7.10 -4.38
C ARG A 41 4.66 6.70 -4.61
N SER A 42 4.94 6.13 -5.76
CA SER A 42 6.26 5.60 -6.11
C SER A 42 6.92 6.47 -7.16
N ARG A 43 8.19 6.80 -6.94
CA ARG A 43 9.07 7.42 -7.92
C ARG A 43 9.97 6.33 -8.47
N LEU A 44 9.96 6.16 -9.79
CA LEU A 44 10.82 5.24 -10.51
C LEU A 44 11.84 6.05 -11.28
N HIS A 45 13.12 5.77 -11.09
CA HIS A 45 14.19 6.38 -11.86
C HIS A 45 15.09 5.31 -12.47
N CYS A 46 15.48 5.50 -13.74
CA CYS A 46 16.44 4.63 -14.40
C CYS A 46 17.83 4.89 -13.83
N GLN A 47 18.62 3.85 -13.57
CA GLN A 47 20.01 4.02 -13.13
C GLN A 47 20.94 4.45 -14.28
N GLU A 48 20.57 4.11 -15.51
CA GLU A 48 21.42 4.26 -16.69
C GLU A 48 21.02 5.46 -17.57
N SER A 49 19.88 6.12 -17.28
CA SER A 49 19.36 7.26 -18.03
C SER A 49 18.74 8.30 -17.09
N SER A 50 18.39 9.48 -17.63
CA SER A 50 17.69 10.53 -16.85
C SER A 50 16.16 10.36 -16.84
N GLU A 51 15.66 9.15 -17.10
CA GLU A 51 14.23 8.87 -17.13
C GLU A 51 13.66 8.73 -15.71
N GLU A 52 12.55 9.42 -15.47
CA GLU A 52 11.83 9.38 -14.21
C GLU A 52 10.32 9.28 -14.47
N SER A 53 9.63 8.44 -13.70
CA SER A 53 8.18 8.32 -13.74
C SER A 53 7.60 8.20 -12.33
N SER A 54 6.40 8.73 -12.13
CA SER A 54 5.66 8.59 -10.88
C SER A 54 4.45 7.66 -11.06
N GLU A 55 4.27 6.73 -10.13
CA GLU A 55 3.16 5.77 -10.10
C GLU A 55 2.41 5.89 -8.77
N THR A 56 1.13 5.55 -8.76
CA THR A 56 0.34 5.45 -7.52
C THR A 56 -0.31 4.08 -7.47
N GLU A 57 -0.13 3.38 -6.36
CA GLU A 57 -0.64 2.02 -6.15
C GLU A 57 -1.41 1.90 -4.84
N SER A 58 -2.50 1.15 -4.85
CA SER A 58 -3.21 0.77 -3.63
C SER A 58 -2.74 -0.60 -3.17
N VAL A 59 -2.23 -0.70 -1.95
CA VAL A 59 -1.77 -1.95 -1.33
C VAL A 59 -2.59 -2.25 -0.08
N TYR A 60 -2.55 -3.50 0.39
CA TYR A 60 -3.26 -3.95 1.59
C TYR A 60 -2.32 -4.55 2.65
N SER A 61 -1.02 -4.42 2.43
CA SER A 61 0.03 -4.88 3.33
C SER A 61 1.30 -4.09 3.04
N LEU A 62 2.02 -3.69 4.10
CA LEU A 62 3.38 -3.18 3.99
C LEU A 62 4.34 -4.32 4.34
N LYS A 63 5.29 -4.58 3.45
CA LYS A 63 6.31 -5.59 3.69
C LYS A 63 7.40 -4.98 4.57
N CYS A 64 7.74 -5.68 5.65
CA CYS A 64 8.89 -5.36 6.48
C CYS A 64 10.04 -6.29 6.08
N HIS A 65 11.15 -5.71 5.63
CA HIS A 65 12.33 -6.48 5.31
C HIS A 65 13.11 -6.81 6.59
N ILE A 66 13.21 -8.09 6.92
CA ILE A 66 13.95 -8.58 8.09
C ILE A 66 15.30 -9.11 7.61
N SER A 67 16.37 -8.43 8.01
CA SER A 67 17.75 -8.86 7.74
C SER A 67 18.61 -8.62 8.99
N HIS A 68 19.82 -9.18 9.01
CA HIS A 68 20.77 -8.97 10.11
C HIS A 68 21.19 -7.50 10.30
N GLU A 69 20.96 -6.65 9.31
CA GLU A 69 21.32 -5.22 9.31
C GLU A 69 20.17 -4.32 9.81
N VAL A 70 18.96 -4.88 9.94
CA VAL A 70 17.76 -4.17 10.39
C VAL A 70 17.54 -4.47 11.87
N ASN A 71 17.75 -3.47 12.72
CA ASN A 71 17.58 -3.61 14.18
C ASN A 71 16.21 -3.14 14.63
N HIS A 72 15.63 -2.19 13.90
CA HIS A 72 14.35 -1.59 14.24
C HIS A 72 13.32 -1.80 13.14
N PHE A 73 12.07 -2.08 13.54
CA PHE A 73 10.96 -2.34 12.62
C PHE A 73 10.76 -1.25 11.54
N HIS A 74 10.94 0.02 11.91
CA HIS A 74 10.78 1.13 10.97
C HIS A 74 11.86 1.13 9.87
N GLU A 75 13.06 0.61 10.14
CA GLU A 75 14.12 0.45 9.13
C GLU A 75 13.73 -0.63 8.13
N GLY A 76 13.22 -1.76 8.63
CA GLY A 76 12.72 -2.85 7.78
C GLY A 76 11.55 -2.43 6.90
N LEU A 77 10.64 -1.60 7.42
CA LEU A 77 9.57 -0.99 6.61
C LEU A 77 10.13 -0.04 5.54
N LYS A 78 11.11 0.80 5.90
CA LYS A 78 11.73 1.72 4.94
C LYS A 78 12.42 0.95 3.81
N HIS A 79 13.13 -0.12 4.13
CA HIS A 79 13.72 -1.01 3.12
C HIS A 79 12.65 -1.67 2.26
N GLY A 80 11.52 -2.09 2.83
CA GLY A 80 10.40 -2.65 2.07
C GLY A 80 9.72 -1.67 1.11
N LEU A 81 9.90 -0.35 1.30
CA LEU A 81 9.38 0.69 0.41
C LEU A 81 10.35 1.07 -0.73
N GLN A 82 11.58 0.57 -0.67
CA GLN A 82 12.61 0.75 -1.70
C GLN A 82 12.84 -0.57 -2.43
N GLY A 83 13.06 -0.53 -3.73
CA GLY A 83 13.33 -1.74 -4.50
C GLY A 83 13.90 -1.45 -5.87
N GLU A 84 14.42 -2.50 -6.49
CA GLU A 84 14.90 -2.48 -7.86
C GLU A 84 13.96 -3.30 -8.74
N LEU A 85 13.72 -2.85 -9.96
CA LEU A 85 12.93 -3.57 -10.94
C LEU A 85 13.49 -3.38 -12.34
N GLU A 86 13.35 -4.40 -13.17
CA GLU A 86 13.75 -4.34 -14.57
C GLU A 86 12.58 -3.90 -15.44
N LYS A 87 12.81 -2.87 -16.26
CA LYS A 87 11.82 -2.34 -17.22
C LYS A 87 12.51 -2.02 -18.54
N THR A 88 11.76 -2.13 -19.63
CA THR A 88 12.22 -1.64 -20.93
C THR A 88 12.27 -0.11 -20.89
N SER A 89 13.46 0.45 -21.06
CA SER A 89 13.69 1.89 -21.15
C SER A 89 13.37 2.39 -22.57
N PRO A 90 12.42 3.33 -22.72
CA PRO A 90 12.18 4.00 -23.99
C PRO A 90 13.41 4.74 -24.52
N ALA A 91 14.20 5.39 -23.66
CA ALA A 91 15.39 6.12 -24.07
C ALA A 91 16.55 5.21 -24.54
N LEU A 92 16.72 4.05 -23.92
CA LEU A 92 17.81 3.11 -24.24
C LEU A 92 17.40 2.03 -25.25
N GLY A 93 16.09 1.82 -25.47
CA GLY A 93 15.55 0.79 -26.35
C GLY A 93 15.82 -0.65 -25.88
N ARG A 94 16.17 -0.83 -24.60
CA ARG A 94 16.47 -2.13 -23.97
C ARG A 94 15.99 -2.17 -22.52
N THR A 95 16.00 -3.36 -21.91
CA THR A 95 15.78 -3.50 -20.48
C THR A 95 16.90 -2.82 -19.70
N ALA A 96 16.51 -2.06 -18.68
CA ALA A 96 17.39 -1.39 -17.74
C ALA A 96 16.84 -1.53 -16.32
N VAL A 97 17.70 -1.31 -15.33
CA VAL A 97 17.33 -1.34 -13.91
C VAL A 97 16.77 0.02 -13.51
N TYR A 98 15.58 -0.01 -12.92
CA TYR A 98 14.91 1.12 -12.32
C TYR A 98 14.88 0.96 -10.80
N ILE A 99 15.19 2.04 -10.09
CA ILE A 99 15.00 2.12 -8.65
C ILE A 99 13.60 2.68 -8.39
N LYS A 100 12.82 1.95 -7.61
CA LYS A 100 11.50 2.35 -7.12
C LYS A 100 11.63 2.80 -5.68
N GLU A 101 11.27 4.06 -5.43
CA GLU A 101 11.16 4.63 -4.08
C GLU A 101 9.71 4.95 -3.80
N SER A 102 9.11 4.30 -2.80
CA SER A 102 7.69 4.46 -2.47
C SER A 102 7.50 5.25 -1.18
N LEU A 103 6.54 6.16 -1.19
CA LEU A 103 6.10 6.93 -0.02
C LEU A 103 4.63 6.63 0.25
N ILE A 104 4.24 6.63 1.53
CA ILE A 104 2.84 6.49 1.92
C ILE A 104 2.12 7.80 1.58
N ASP A 105 1.17 7.73 0.65
CA ASP A 105 0.35 8.84 0.19
C ASP A 105 -0.92 8.98 1.04
N SER A 106 -1.56 7.86 1.38
CA SER A 106 -2.71 7.83 2.28
C SER A 106 -2.77 6.55 3.10
N LEU A 107 -3.16 6.70 4.37
CA LEU A 107 -3.45 5.58 5.26
C LEU A 107 -4.93 5.14 5.14
N PRO A 108 -5.26 3.89 5.49
CA PRO A 108 -6.64 3.45 5.60
C PRO A 108 -7.40 4.29 6.62
N ARG A 109 -8.73 4.40 6.46
CA ARG A 109 -9.59 5.11 7.41
C ARG A 109 -9.57 4.41 8.77
N GLY A 110 -8.82 4.98 9.71
CA GLY A 110 -8.81 4.58 11.11
C GLY A 110 -10.08 5.03 11.81
N LYS A 111 -11.15 4.25 11.67
CA LYS A 111 -12.53 4.50 12.16
C LYS A 111 -13.20 5.76 11.58
N PRO A 112 -14.51 5.73 11.29
CA PRO A 112 -15.29 6.96 11.40
C PRO A 112 -15.12 7.42 12.84
N GLU A 113 -14.77 8.68 13.06
CA GLU A 113 -14.81 9.29 14.38
C GLU A 113 -16.11 8.85 15.05
N LEU A 114 -16.00 8.17 16.20
CA LEU A 114 -17.12 8.13 17.14
C LEU A 114 -17.37 9.60 17.42
N ASN A 115 -18.39 10.17 16.77
CA ASN A 115 -19.01 11.41 17.20
C ASN A 115 -19.11 11.32 18.71
N THR A 116 -18.27 12.07 19.42
CA THR A 116 -18.49 12.44 20.80
C THR A 116 -19.79 13.24 20.75
N THR A 117 -20.89 12.52 20.90
CA THR A 117 -22.20 13.07 21.18
C THR A 117 -22.03 14.04 22.32
N SER A 118 -22.17 15.34 21.98
CA SER A 118 -22.82 16.37 22.77
C SER A 118 -22.91 16.03 24.26
N ASN A 119 -22.02 16.60 25.07
CA ASN A 119 -22.20 16.65 26.50
C ASN A 119 -23.49 17.47 26.79
N PRO A 120 -24.61 16.88 27.29
CA PRO A 120 -25.85 17.63 27.53
C PRO A 120 -25.89 18.32 28.90
N PHE A 121 -24.82 18.20 29.70
CA PHE A 121 -24.77 18.78 31.04
C PHE A 121 -23.57 19.72 31.16
N SER A 122 -23.79 20.96 30.72
CA SER A 122 -23.11 22.14 31.25
C SER A 122 -24.19 23.00 31.90
N LEU A 123 -24.28 22.90 33.23
CA LEU A 123 -24.88 23.89 34.12
C LEU A 123 -23.73 24.50 34.93
#